data_AF-A0A535HWB0-F1
#
_entry.id   AF-A0A535HWB0-F1
#
_cell.length_a   1.000
_cell.length_b   1.000
_cell.length_c   1.000
_cell.angle_alpha   90.00
_cell.angle_beta   90.00
_cell.angle_gamma   90.00
#
_symmetry.space_group_name_H-M   'P 1'
#
loop_
_entity.id
_entity.type
_entity.pdbx_description
1 polymer ?
#
loop_
_entity_poly.entity_id
_entity_poly.type
_entity_poly.pdbx_seq_one_letter_code
_entity_poly.pdbx_strand_id
1 'polypeptide(L)'
;MRLFRRGEPAQPAAAAQLGTLPCSQWQCHEATGLPCTYVDRRRRRCSTAWCPEHRDVVDDRVYCRRHAGIVRALSPIQESTPLPNIDNRAPSLVDWIARDIDDDVRAALRATPFASEASELVTDPVRLVFVGGERQRAWERSWRLADHMGVAIKVTVSVEERNDTEVLIRVGQNLAARMVPPWIEQRQRGEQLSPEEDAAARRRFRESIATAVIEALAREHRVREEQGLV
;
A
#
# COMPACT_ATOMS: atom_id res chain seq x y z
N MET A 1 17.50 -55.12 6.18
CA MET A 1 17.32 -54.40 4.90
C MET A 1 16.34 -53.25 5.10
N ARG A 2 16.83 -52.02 5.28
CA ARG A 2 16.02 -50.79 5.17
C ARG A 2 16.47 -50.08 3.91
N LEU A 3 15.57 -49.98 2.94
CA LEU A 3 15.80 -49.27 1.68
C LEU A 3 15.93 -47.77 1.98
N PHE A 4 17.11 -47.21 1.70
CA PHE A 4 17.33 -45.77 1.69
C PHE A 4 16.44 -45.15 0.61
N ARG A 5 15.42 -44.36 1.00
CA ARG A 5 14.78 -43.41 0.09
C ARG A 5 15.85 -42.41 -0.34
N ARG A 6 16.19 -42.37 -1.62
CA ARG A 6 16.95 -41.26 -2.22
C ARG A 6 16.22 -39.97 -1.86
N GLY A 7 16.89 -39.06 -1.15
CA GLY A 7 16.38 -37.72 -0.92
C GLY A 7 16.18 -37.04 -2.27
N GLU A 8 14.97 -36.54 -2.51
CA GLU A 8 14.72 -35.58 -3.59
C GLU A 8 15.70 -34.40 -3.43
N PRO A 9 16.33 -33.94 -4.52
CA PRO A 9 17.17 -32.75 -4.44
C PRO A 9 16.31 -31.59 -3.95
N ALA A 10 16.79 -30.87 -2.94
CA ALA A 10 16.16 -29.66 -2.47
C ALA A 10 15.95 -28.72 -3.66
N GLN A 11 14.71 -28.30 -3.91
CA GLN A 11 14.43 -27.34 -4.97
C GLN A 11 15.19 -26.05 -4.67
N PRO A 12 15.87 -25.45 -5.67
CA PRO A 12 16.54 -24.19 -5.47
C PRO A 12 15.51 -23.13 -5.08
N ALA A 13 15.83 -22.32 -4.07
CA ALA A 13 15.00 -21.19 -3.68
C ALA A 13 14.63 -20.34 -4.91
N ALA A 14 13.44 -19.78 -4.94
CA ALA A 14 12.94 -19.02 -6.09
C ALA A 14 13.87 -17.86 -6.48
N ALA A 15 14.69 -17.36 -5.54
CA ALA A 15 15.71 -16.35 -5.76
C ALA A 15 16.90 -16.82 -6.61
N ALA A 16 17.25 -18.12 -6.61
CA ALA A 16 18.37 -18.68 -7.37
C ALA A 16 17.92 -19.45 -8.62
N GLN A 17 16.62 -19.77 -8.74
CA GLN A 17 16.10 -20.55 -9.86
C GLN A 17 16.20 -19.78 -11.18
N LEU A 18 16.61 -20.44 -12.26
CA LEU A 18 16.58 -19.89 -13.62
C LEU A 18 15.36 -20.44 -14.37
N GLY A 19 14.71 -19.59 -15.14
CA GLY A 19 13.67 -19.99 -16.09
C GLY A 19 14.19 -20.02 -17.52
N THR A 20 13.24 -20.03 -18.47
CA THR A 20 13.54 -20.08 -19.92
C THR A 20 12.79 -19.02 -20.72
N LEU A 21 12.09 -18.10 -20.04
CA LEU A 21 11.30 -17.05 -20.68
C LEU A 21 12.15 -15.78 -20.84
N PRO A 22 11.89 -14.96 -21.87
CA PRO A 22 12.52 -13.65 -22.00
C PRO A 22 12.11 -12.74 -20.83
N CYS A 23 13.06 -11.96 -20.33
CA CYS A 23 12.79 -10.94 -19.32
C CYS A 23 11.87 -9.85 -19.90
N SER A 24 10.88 -9.41 -19.12
CA SER A 24 9.94 -8.35 -19.49
C SER A 24 10.47 -6.94 -19.17
N GLN A 25 11.66 -6.82 -18.59
CA GLN A 25 12.30 -5.53 -18.35
C GLN A 25 12.71 -4.88 -19.67
N TRP A 26 12.43 -3.58 -19.80
CA TRP A 26 12.86 -2.80 -20.96
C TRP A 26 14.39 -2.88 -21.14
N GLN A 27 14.83 -3.16 -22.37
CA GLN A 27 16.25 -3.31 -22.75
C GLN A 27 17.01 -4.47 -22.07
N CYS A 28 16.31 -5.38 -21.38
CA CYS A 28 16.92 -6.62 -20.91
C CYS A 28 16.79 -7.71 -21.98
N HIS A 29 17.88 -8.40 -22.30
CA HIS A 29 17.92 -9.45 -23.32
C HIS A 29 18.06 -10.87 -22.74
N GLU A 30 18.06 -10.99 -21.41
CA GLU A 30 18.18 -12.27 -20.72
C GLU A 30 16.97 -13.19 -20.98
N ALA A 31 17.24 -14.48 -21.24
CA ALA A 31 16.24 -15.53 -21.45
C ALA A 31 16.14 -16.50 -20.25
N THR A 32 16.43 -16.00 -19.05
CA THR A 32 16.43 -16.77 -17.79
C THR A 32 15.22 -16.47 -16.90
N GLY A 33 14.18 -15.87 -17.48
CA GLY A 33 13.01 -15.36 -16.77
C GLY A 33 12.07 -16.45 -16.27
N LEU A 34 11.55 -16.26 -15.04
CA LEU A 34 10.44 -17.02 -14.49
C LEU A 34 9.16 -16.19 -14.54
N PRO A 35 7.97 -16.81 -14.76
CA PRO A 35 6.72 -16.09 -14.84
C PRO A 35 6.36 -15.43 -13.51
N CYS A 36 5.72 -14.26 -13.56
CA CYS A 36 5.12 -13.65 -12.39
C CYS A 36 3.99 -14.56 -11.85
N THR A 37 4.03 -14.84 -10.55
CA THR A 37 3.11 -15.77 -9.88
C THR A 37 1.76 -15.15 -9.55
N TYR A 38 1.60 -13.84 -9.79
CA TYR A 38 0.37 -13.12 -9.44
C TYR A 38 -0.84 -13.61 -10.23
N VAL A 39 -1.91 -13.93 -9.50
CA VAL A 39 -3.22 -14.31 -10.04
C VAL A 39 -4.28 -13.40 -9.42
N ASP A 40 -5.02 -12.66 -10.23
CA ASP A 40 -6.07 -11.78 -9.72
C ASP A 40 -7.33 -12.54 -9.27
N ARG A 41 -8.26 -11.81 -8.64
CA ARG A 41 -9.57 -12.36 -8.22
C ARG A 41 -10.40 -12.98 -9.35
N ARG A 42 -10.14 -12.63 -10.61
CA ARG A 42 -10.81 -13.20 -11.80
C ARG A 42 -10.03 -14.38 -12.38
N ARG A 43 -9.06 -14.92 -11.62
CA ARG A 43 -8.17 -16.02 -12.02
C ARG A 43 -7.28 -15.69 -13.22
N ARG A 44 -7.11 -14.41 -13.58
CA ARG A 44 -6.19 -14.01 -14.64
C ARG A 44 -4.78 -13.99 -14.10
N ARG A 45 -3.83 -14.52 -14.88
CA ARG A 45 -2.40 -14.52 -14.55
C ARG A 45 -1.72 -13.32 -15.18
N CYS A 46 -0.75 -12.75 -14.48
CA CYS A 46 0.16 -11.81 -15.12
C CYS A 46 0.93 -12.52 -16.25
N SER A 47 1.03 -11.89 -17.42
CA SER A 47 1.70 -12.45 -18.60
C SER A 47 3.21 -12.21 -18.64
N THR A 48 3.78 -11.53 -17.64
CA THR A 48 5.20 -11.14 -17.64
C THR A 48 6.09 -12.21 -17.01
N ALA A 49 7.37 -12.20 -17.40
CA ALA A 49 8.41 -13.04 -16.83
C ALA A 49 9.67 -12.22 -16.55
N TRP A 50 10.43 -12.58 -15.51
CA TRP A 50 11.51 -11.75 -14.98
C TRP A 50 12.73 -12.60 -14.60
N CYS A 51 13.90 -12.19 -15.10
CA CYS A 51 15.18 -12.83 -14.77
C CYS A 51 15.57 -12.57 -13.30
N PRO A 52 16.59 -13.25 -12.75
CA PRO A 52 17.00 -13.08 -11.35
C PRO A 52 17.31 -11.64 -10.94
N GLU A 53 17.82 -10.83 -11.87
CA GLU A 53 18.14 -9.41 -11.61
C GLU A 53 16.89 -8.53 -11.47
N HIS A 54 15.82 -8.82 -12.22
CA HIS A 54 14.67 -7.93 -12.33
C HIS A 54 13.40 -8.47 -11.66
N ARG A 55 13.45 -9.65 -11.07
CA ARG A 55 12.34 -10.22 -10.32
C ARG A 55 12.37 -9.80 -8.86
N ASP A 56 11.21 -9.73 -8.28
CA ASP A 56 11.05 -9.73 -6.83
C ASP A 56 10.66 -11.14 -6.36
N VAL A 57 11.19 -11.54 -5.21
CA VAL A 57 10.77 -12.77 -4.53
C VAL A 57 10.10 -12.40 -3.22
N VAL A 58 8.85 -12.84 -3.05
CA VAL A 58 8.05 -12.65 -1.82
C VAL A 58 7.48 -14.01 -1.44
N ASP A 59 7.74 -14.45 -0.21
CA ASP A 59 7.33 -15.76 0.29
C ASP A 59 7.69 -16.92 -0.66
N ASP A 60 8.94 -16.91 -1.15
CA ASP A 60 9.52 -17.87 -2.11
C ASP A 60 8.76 -17.95 -3.45
N ARG A 61 8.08 -16.87 -3.85
CA ARG A 61 7.36 -16.79 -5.14
C ARG A 61 7.86 -15.61 -5.95
N VAL A 62 8.01 -15.84 -7.25
CA VAL A 62 8.49 -14.83 -8.21
C VAL A 62 7.37 -13.89 -8.59
N TYR A 63 7.63 -12.59 -8.53
CA TYR A 63 6.72 -11.53 -8.96
C TYR A 63 7.44 -10.48 -9.81
N CYS A 64 6.67 -9.81 -10.67
CA CYS A 64 7.10 -8.54 -11.25
C CYS A 64 7.13 -7.46 -10.16
N ARG A 65 7.92 -6.40 -10.36
CA ARG A 65 8.01 -5.27 -9.41
C ARG A 65 6.64 -4.73 -8.97
N ARG A 66 5.69 -4.65 -9.91
CA ARG A 66 4.32 -4.18 -9.63
C ARG A 66 3.60 -5.10 -8.68
N HIS A 67 3.56 -6.40 -8.99
CA HIS A 67 2.79 -7.37 -8.20
C HIS A 67 3.47 -7.73 -6.89
N ALA A 68 4.79 -7.62 -6.81
CA ALA A 68 5.51 -7.69 -5.55
C ALA A 68 5.07 -6.58 -4.60
N GLY A 69 4.92 -5.34 -5.08
CA GLY A 69 4.39 -4.24 -4.29
C GLY A 69 3.00 -4.52 -3.73
N ILE A 70 2.11 -5.15 -4.51
CA ILE A 70 0.79 -5.56 -4.05
C ILE A 70 0.89 -6.65 -2.98
N VAL A 71 1.67 -7.71 -3.23
CA VAL A 71 1.76 -8.84 -2.29
C VAL A 71 2.39 -8.40 -0.96
N ARG A 72 3.48 -7.62 -1.00
CA ARG A 72 4.10 -7.05 0.20
C ARG A 72 3.15 -6.16 1.01
N ALA A 73 2.31 -5.38 0.34
CA ALA A 73 1.28 -4.56 1.00
C ALA A 73 0.26 -5.42 1.78
N LEU A 74 0.04 -6.66 1.35
CA LEU A 74 -1.00 -7.55 1.87
C LEU A 74 -0.47 -8.69 2.76
N SER A 75 0.85 -8.88 2.89
CA SER A 75 1.49 -10.11 3.42
C SER A 75 1.12 -10.59 4.84
N PRO A 76 0.41 -9.87 5.74
CA PRO A 76 -0.19 -10.52 6.92
C PRO A 76 -1.67 -10.93 6.74
N ILE A 77 -2.38 -10.51 5.68
CA ILE A 77 -3.85 -10.66 5.53
C ILE A 77 -4.25 -11.48 4.28
N GLN A 78 -3.30 -12.13 3.61
CA GLN A 78 -3.55 -12.70 2.28
C GLN A 78 -4.52 -13.88 2.26
N GLU A 79 -4.67 -14.65 3.34
CA GLU A 79 -5.33 -15.97 3.26
C GLU A 79 -6.80 -15.90 2.81
N SER A 80 -7.51 -14.80 3.09
CA SER A 80 -8.93 -14.65 2.71
C SER A 80 -9.24 -13.42 1.85
N THR A 81 -8.26 -12.57 1.56
CA THR A 81 -8.50 -11.29 0.87
C THR A 81 -8.40 -11.46 -0.66
N PRO A 82 -9.47 -11.21 -1.44
CA PRO A 82 -9.42 -11.31 -2.90
C PRO A 82 -8.43 -10.30 -3.48
N LEU A 83 -7.39 -10.80 -4.15
CA LEU A 83 -6.36 -9.98 -4.80
C LEU A 83 -6.98 -9.03 -5.85
N PRO A 84 -6.49 -7.78 -5.97
CA PRO A 84 -6.99 -6.84 -6.96
C PRO A 84 -6.71 -7.31 -8.38
N ASN A 85 -7.39 -6.70 -9.36
CA ASN A 85 -7.15 -6.97 -10.78
C ASN A 85 -5.66 -6.74 -11.14
N ILE A 86 -5.16 -7.48 -12.13
CA ILE A 86 -3.74 -7.44 -12.58
C ILE A 86 -3.18 -6.02 -12.75
N ASP A 87 -3.99 -5.10 -13.26
CA ASP A 87 -3.63 -3.74 -13.61
C ASP A 87 -3.78 -2.75 -12.45
N ASN A 88 -4.59 -3.09 -11.46
CA ASN A 88 -4.94 -2.20 -10.36
C ASN A 88 -3.80 -2.09 -9.34
N ARG A 89 -3.48 -0.86 -8.93
CA ARG A 89 -2.35 -0.53 -8.04
C ARG A 89 -2.79 -0.01 -6.67
N ALA A 90 -4.08 0.03 -6.39
CA ALA A 90 -4.64 0.68 -5.20
C ALA A 90 -3.99 0.24 -3.87
N PRO A 91 -3.85 -1.07 -3.56
CA PRO A 91 -3.24 -1.46 -2.28
C PRO A 91 -1.76 -1.07 -2.20
N SER A 92 -1.01 -1.21 -3.29
CA SER A 92 0.39 -0.79 -3.32
C SER A 92 0.56 0.72 -3.15
N LEU A 93 -0.38 1.51 -3.66
CA LEU A 93 -0.36 2.97 -3.49
C LEU A 93 -0.69 3.35 -2.05
N VAL A 94 -1.73 2.75 -1.45
CA VAL A 94 -2.07 2.94 -0.02
C VAL A 94 -0.86 2.63 0.86
N ASP A 95 -0.24 1.48 0.64
CA ASP A 95 0.91 1.01 1.40
C ASP A 95 2.13 1.92 1.25
N TRP A 96 2.43 2.36 0.03
CA TRP A 96 3.51 3.31 -0.23
C TRP A 96 3.28 4.64 0.49
N ILE A 97 2.10 5.23 0.32
CA ILE A 97 1.75 6.52 0.93
C ILE A 97 1.80 6.40 2.44
N ALA A 98 1.22 5.34 2.98
CA ALA A 98 1.13 5.19 4.41
C ALA A 98 2.49 4.99 5.08
N ARG A 99 3.44 4.29 4.43
CA ARG A 99 4.82 4.24 4.93
C ARG A 99 5.51 5.59 4.87
N ASP A 100 5.27 6.37 3.82
CA ASP A 100 5.91 7.67 3.62
C ASP A 100 5.45 8.74 4.63
N ILE A 101 4.22 8.60 5.15
CA ILE A 101 3.63 9.54 6.12
C ILE A 101 3.51 8.99 7.56
N ASP A 102 4.00 7.78 7.83
CA ASP A 102 3.72 7.05 9.09
C ASP A 102 4.14 7.87 10.32
N ASP A 103 5.36 8.40 10.31
CA ASP A 103 5.92 9.17 11.42
C ASP A 103 5.15 10.49 11.64
N ASP A 104 4.81 11.20 10.56
CA ASP A 104 4.07 12.47 10.61
C ASP A 104 2.67 12.28 11.18
N VAL A 105 1.95 11.23 10.73
CA VAL A 105 0.60 10.91 11.24
C VAL A 105 0.66 10.48 12.70
N ARG A 106 1.65 9.67 13.08
CA ARG A 106 1.86 9.27 14.48
C ARG A 106 2.14 10.47 15.38
N ALA A 107 2.99 11.39 14.95
CA ALA A 107 3.30 12.60 15.68
C ALA A 107 2.05 13.48 15.85
N ALA A 108 1.29 13.68 14.77
CA ALA A 108 0.04 14.45 14.81
C ALA A 108 -1.01 13.84 15.74
N LEU A 109 -1.17 12.51 15.72
CA LEU A 109 -2.08 11.79 16.61
C LEU A 109 -1.66 11.82 18.07
N ARG A 110 -0.37 11.92 18.39
CA ARG A 110 0.11 12.07 19.78
C ARG A 110 -0.05 13.50 20.30
N ALA A 111 0.04 14.49 19.42
CA ALA A 111 -0.10 15.90 19.76
C ALA A 111 -1.55 16.40 19.81
N THR A 112 -2.52 15.56 19.46
CA THR A 112 -3.94 15.93 19.45
C THR A 112 -4.53 15.93 20.87
N PRO A 113 -5.53 16.78 21.17
CA PRO A 113 -6.19 16.78 22.48
C PRO A 113 -6.95 15.48 22.80
N PHE A 114 -7.22 14.64 21.80
CA PHE A 114 -7.82 13.31 22.03
C PHE A 114 -6.84 12.31 22.69
N ALA A 115 -5.55 12.63 22.76
CA ALA A 115 -4.56 11.77 23.38
C ALA A 115 -4.58 11.91 24.91
N SER A 116 -4.63 10.78 25.59
CA SER A 116 -4.45 10.67 27.04
C SER A 116 -3.28 9.74 27.35
N GLU A 117 -2.86 9.69 28.62
CA GLU A 117 -1.85 8.72 29.08
C GLU A 117 -2.27 7.25 28.84
N ALA A 118 -3.58 6.97 28.81
CA ALA A 118 -4.13 5.64 28.55
C ALA A 118 -4.28 5.32 27.05
N SER A 119 -4.04 6.30 26.16
CA SER A 119 -4.25 6.13 24.74
C SER A 119 -3.12 5.34 24.08
N GLU A 120 -3.49 4.28 23.37
CA GLU A 120 -2.60 3.50 22.51
C GLU A 120 -2.75 3.94 21.05
N LEU A 121 -1.61 4.04 20.36
CA LEU A 121 -1.60 4.25 18.92
C LEU A 121 -1.48 2.92 18.19
N VAL A 122 -2.53 2.56 17.46
CA VAL A 122 -2.65 1.31 16.72
C VAL A 122 -2.59 1.60 15.22
N THR A 123 -1.75 0.87 14.49
CA THR A 123 -1.70 0.93 13.03
C THR A 123 -2.33 -0.33 12.44
N ASP A 124 -3.40 -0.15 11.68
CA ASP A 124 -4.03 -1.22 10.95
C ASP A 124 -3.21 -1.60 9.72
N PRO A 125 -3.21 -2.87 9.32
CA PRO A 125 -2.63 -3.29 8.06
C PRO A 125 -3.51 -2.84 6.87
N VAL A 126 -2.99 -2.95 5.65
CA VAL A 126 -3.74 -2.59 4.44
C VAL A 126 -4.88 -3.59 4.23
N ARG A 127 -6.11 -3.10 4.17
CA ARG A 127 -7.31 -3.94 4.06
C ARG A 127 -8.24 -3.48 2.95
N LEU A 128 -9.00 -4.44 2.42
CA LEU A 128 -10.09 -4.18 1.50
C LEU A 128 -11.33 -3.68 2.26
N VAL A 129 -11.92 -2.60 1.79
CA VAL A 129 -13.20 -2.05 2.27
C VAL A 129 -14.14 -1.76 1.11
N PHE A 130 -15.39 -1.47 1.44
CA PHE A 130 -16.43 -1.08 0.48
C PHE A 130 -16.95 0.31 0.85
N VAL A 131 -16.86 1.25 -0.09
CA VAL A 131 -17.20 2.66 0.12
C VAL A 131 -18.39 3.08 -0.74
N GLY A 132 -19.17 4.05 -0.23
CA GLY A 132 -20.34 4.61 -0.92
C GLY A 132 -21.52 3.64 -1.04
N GLY A 133 -22.66 4.16 -1.54
CA GLY A 133 -23.89 3.38 -1.72
C GLY A 133 -23.75 2.24 -2.73
N GLU A 134 -22.90 2.41 -3.75
CA GLU A 134 -22.60 1.37 -4.74
C GLU A 134 -21.64 0.28 -4.22
N ARG A 135 -21.17 0.39 -2.97
CA ARG A 135 -20.18 -0.52 -2.37
C ARG A 135 -18.97 -0.70 -3.28
N GLN A 136 -18.35 0.40 -3.69
CA GLN A 136 -17.16 0.36 -4.51
C GLN A 136 -15.99 -0.18 -3.69
N ARG A 137 -15.15 -1.02 -4.30
CA ARG A 137 -13.98 -1.59 -3.64
C ARG A 137 -12.92 -0.51 -3.46
N ALA A 138 -12.44 -0.37 -2.24
CA ALA A 138 -11.31 0.49 -1.92
C ALA A 138 -10.33 -0.24 -1.00
N TRP A 139 -9.09 0.19 -1.03
CA TRP A 139 -8.07 -0.29 -0.12
C TRP A 139 -7.77 0.82 0.86
N GLU A 140 -7.62 0.49 2.14
CA GLU A 140 -7.30 1.47 3.16
C GLU A 140 -6.26 0.96 4.14
N ARG A 141 -5.55 1.90 4.75
CA ARG A 141 -4.72 1.70 5.93
C ARG A 141 -5.01 2.82 6.91
N SER A 142 -4.94 2.54 8.20
CA SER A 142 -5.28 3.53 9.22
C SER A 142 -4.40 3.52 10.45
N TRP A 143 -4.36 4.68 11.09
CA TRP A 143 -3.84 4.88 12.43
C TRP A 143 -5.01 5.25 13.32
N ARG A 144 -5.07 4.64 14.50
CA ARG A 144 -6.13 4.85 15.47
C ARG A 144 -5.50 5.19 16.80
N LEU A 145 -6.04 6.20 17.44
CA LEU A 145 -5.84 6.44 18.85
C LEU A 145 -6.99 5.78 19.59
N ALA A 146 -6.69 4.80 20.43
CA ALA A 146 -7.69 4.00 21.11
C ALA A 146 -7.32 3.75 22.57
N ASP A 147 -8.32 3.58 23.42
CA ASP A 147 -8.17 3.17 24.81
C ASP A 147 -9.26 2.14 25.17
N HIS A 148 -9.46 1.89 26.47
CA HIS A 148 -10.48 0.98 26.97
C HIS A 148 -11.93 1.40 26.65
N MET A 149 -12.17 2.68 26.33
CA MET A 149 -13.47 3.21 25.91
C MET A 149 -13.70 3.09 24.40
N GLY A 150 -12.66 2.79 23.63
CA GLY A 150 -12.73 2.54 22.19
C GLY A 150 -11.81 3.45 21.39
N VAL A 151 -12.18 3.72 20.14
CA VAL A 151 -11.37 4.54 19.23
C VAL A 151 -11.75 6.01 19.38
N ALA A 152 -10.85 6.83 19.94
CA ALA A 152 -11.04 8.26 20.09
C ALA A 152 -11.00 8.98 18.74
N ILE A 153 -10.00 8.67 17.91
CA ILE A 153 -9.85 9.24 16.57
C ILE A 153 -9.10 8.29 15.63
N LYS A 154 -9.39 8.39 14.33
CA LYS A 154 -8.81 7.56 13.27
C LYS A 154 -8.35 8.43 12.11
N VAL A 155 -7.12 8.23 11.64
CA VAL A 155 -6.64 8.74 10.35
C VAL A 155 -6.60 7.60 9.35
N THR A 156 -7.15 7.77 8.16
CA THR A 156 -7.23 6.73 7.13
C THR A 156 -6.70 7.24 5.80
N VAL A 157 -5.77 6.49 5.20
CA VAL A 157 -5.40 6.61 3.80
C VAL A 157 -6.20 5.58 3.02
N SER A 158 -6.86 5.99 1.94
CA SER A 158 -7.58 5.06 1.08
C SER A 158 -7.44 5.38 -0.41
N VAL A 159 -7.50 4.35 -1.23
CA VAL A 159 -7.50 4.43 -2.70
C VAL A 159 -8.61 3.52 -3.23
N GLU A 160 -9.48 4.05 -4.07
CA GLU A 160 -10.57 3.29 -4.68
C GLU A 160 -10.06 2.49 -5.88
N GLU A 161 -10.54 1.27 -6.08
CA GLU A 161 -10.12 0.46 -7.23
C GLU A 161 -10.60 1.06 -8.57
N ARG A 162 -11.70 1.83 -8.55
CA ARG A 162 -12.26 2.51 -9.73
C ARG A 162 -11.36 3.65 -10.21
N ASN A 163 -10.63 4.29 -9.29
CA ASN A 163 -9.65 5.33 -9.59
C ASN A 163 -8.39 5.11 -8.74
N ASP A 164 -7.52 4.21 -9.20
CA ASP A 164 -6.31 3.81 -8.47
C ASP A 164 -5.15 4.79 -8.60
N THR A 165 -5.45 6.03 -9.01
CA THR A 165 -4.50 7.13 -9.17
C THR A 165 -4.63 8.22 -8.11
N GLU A 166 -5.76 8.25 -7.41
CA GLU A 166 -6.09 9.27 -6.43
C GLU A 166 -6.07 8.70 -5.01
N VAL A 167 -5.51 9.47 -4.08
CA VAL A 167 -5.44 9.14 -2.66
C VAL A 167 -6.42 10.01 -1.89
N LEU A 168 -7.20 9.38 -1.01
CA LEU A 168 -8.12 10.02 -0.10
C LEU A 168 -7.60 9.89 1.33
N ILE A 169 -7.50 11.02 2.03
CA ILE A 169 -7.14 11.09 3.45
C ILE A 169 -8.37 11.45 4.25
N ARG A 170 -8.72 10.64 5.26
CA ARG A 170 -9.83 10.91 6.17
C ARG A 170 -9.36 11.00 7.61
N VAL A 171 -9.99 11.89 8.37
CA VAL A 171 -9.86 11.99 9.83
C VAL A 171 -11.25 11.80 10.43
N GLY A 172 -11.43 10.76 11.25
CA GLY A 172 -12.75 10.27 11.62
C GLY A 172 -13.52 9.83 10.37
N GLN A 173 -14.67 10.46 10.13
CA GLN A 173 -15.48 10.28 8.92
C GLN A 173 -15.25 11.37 7.86
N ASN A 174 -14.50 12.41 8.20
CA ASN A 174 -14.35 13.61 7.38
C ASN A 174 -13.24 13.45 6.36
N LEU A 175 -13.51 13.84 5.10
CA LEU A 175 -12.48 13.91 4.05
C LEU A 175 -11.58 15.11 4.33
N ALA A 176 -10.32 14.85 4.69
CA ALA A 176 -9.31 15.87 4.95
C ALA A 176 -8.63 16.32 3.67
N ALA A 177 -8.30 15.38 2.77
CA ALA A 177 -7.68 15.68 1.49
C ALA A 177 -8.03 14.64 0.43
N ARG A 178 -7.99 15.07 -0.83
CA ARG A 178 -8.07 14.27 -2.04
C ARG A 178 -6.95 14.75 -2.95
N MET A 179 -6.02 13.86 -3.31
CA MET A 179 -4.80 14.26 -4.02
C MET A 179 -4.31 13.17 -4.97
N VAL A 180 -3.73 13.57 -6.09
CA VAL A 180 -2.99 12.67 -6.99
C VAL A 180 -1.50 12.81 -6.67
N PRO A 181 -0.78 11.71 -6.41
CA PRO A 181 0.64 11.80 -6.16
C PRO A 181 1.43 12.30 -7.38
N PRO A 182 2.50 13.09 -7.18
CA PRO A 182 3.17 13.82 -8.27
C PRO A 182 3.79 12.89 -9.32
N TRP A 183 4.35 11.74 -8.93
CA TRP A 183 4.89 10.76 -9.90
C TRP A 183 3.82 10.08 -10.74
N ILE A 184 2.55 10.11 -10.31
CA ILE A 184 1.41 9.63 -11.11
C ILE A 184 1.01 10.69 -12.13
N GLU A 185 0.90 11.96 -11.70
CA GLU A 185 0.62 13.07 -12.61
C GLU A 185 1.69 13.22 -13.69
N GLN A 186 2.97 13.21 -13.30
CA GLN A 186 4.10 13.30 -14.23
C GLN A 186 4.07 12.18 -15.27
N ARG A 187 3.84 10.93 -14.82
CA ARG A 187 3.72 9.78 -15.73
C ARG A 187 2.55 9.92 -16.70
N GLN A 188 1.42 10.50 -16.27
CA GLN A 188 0.27 10.76 -17.13
C GLN A 188 0.57 11.86 -18.17
N ARG A 189 1.39 12.85 -17.80
CA ARG A 189 1.82 13.94 -18.70
C ARG A 189 3.01 13.56 -19.59
N GLY A 190 3.66 12.42 -19.34
CA GLY A 190 4.88 12.01 -20.04
C GLY A 190 6.11 12.85 -19.67
N GLU A 191 6.07 13.53 -18.53
CA GLU A 191 7.15 14.38 -18.04
C GLU A 191 8.24 13.56 -17.38
N GLN A 192 9.50 13.90 -17.65
CA GLN A 192 10.65 13.39 -16.93
C GLN A 192 11.26 14.54 -16.13
N LEU A 193 11.12 14.47 -14.81
CA LEU A 193 11.79 15.40 -13.91
C LEU A 193 13.20 14.92 -13.61
N SER A 194 14.08 15.86 -13.30
CA SER A 194 15.36 15.51 -12.70
C SER A 194 15.16 14.81 -11.34
N PRO A 195 16.14 14.03 -10.85
CA PRO A 195 16.04 13.39 -9.53
C PRO A 195 15.78 14.37 -8.38
N GLU A 196 16.33 15.58 -8.46
CA GLU A 196 16.14 16.63 -7.45
C GLU A 196 14.71 17.18 -7.46
N GLU A 197 14.17 17.45 -8.65
CA GLU A 197 12.79 17.92 -8.82
C GLU A 197 11.76 16.87 -8.39
N ASP A 198 11.96 15.59 -8.73
CA ASP A 198 11.11 14.49 -8.26
C ASP A 198 11.15 14.37 -6.73
N ALA A 199 12.34 14.41 -6.14
CA ALA A 199 12.49 14.38 -4.68
C ALA A 199 11.80 15.58 -4.01
N ALA A 200 11.94 16.78 -4.57
CA ALA A 200 11.27 17.98 -4.06
C ALA A 200 9.74 17.91 -4.20
N ALA A 201 9.23 17.38 -5.31
CA ALA A 201 7.80 17.18 -5.52
C ALA A 201 7.21 16.18 -4.52
N ARG A 202 7.90 15.07 -4.26
CA ARG A 202 7.50 14.08 -3.25
C ARG A 202 7.49 14.66 -1.84
N ARG A 203 8.51 15.44 -1.46
CA ARG A 203 8.55 16.13 -0.15
C ARG A 203 7.35 17.06 0.03
N ARG A 204 7.08 17.94 -0.95
CA ARG A 204 5.92 18.84 -0.91
C ARG A 204 4.60 18.09 -0.80
N PHE A 205 4.47 16.97 -1.51
CA PHE A 205 3.29 16.13 -1.45
C PHE A 205 3.09 15.53 -0.04
N ARG A 206 4.15 15.00 0.59
CA ARG A 206 4.11 14.51 1.98
C ARG A 206 3.72 15.63 2.96
N GLU A 207 4.37 16.78 2.87
CA GLU A 207 4.09 17.96 3.71
C GLU A 207 2.63 18.43 3.58
N SER A 208 2.07 18.37 2.37
CA SER A 208 0.66 18.70 2.12
C SER A 208 -0.30 17.72 2.81
N ILE A 209 0.01 16.42 2.81
CA ILE A 209 -0.78 15.43 3.54
C ILE A 209 -0.70 15.68 5.05
N ALA A 210 0.50 15.88 5.59
CA ALA A 210 0.70 16.13 7.01
C ALA A 210 -0.08 17.37 7.48
N THR A 211 0.01 18.47 6.73
CA THR A 211 -0.77 19.69 6.97
C THR A 211 -2.27 19.41 6.99
N ALA A 212 -2.78 18.71 5.97
CA ALA A 212 -4.21 18.38 5.88
C ALA A 212 -4.70 17.52 7.06
N VAL A 213 -3.88 16.59 7.54
CA VAL A 213 -4.20 15.75 8.72
C VAL A 213 -4.27 16.60 9.99
N ILE A 214 -3.26 17.45 10.23
CA ILE A 214 -3.20 18.32 11.42
C ILE A 214 -4.40 19.26 11.45
N GLU A 215 -4.70 19.92 10.33
CA GLU A 215 -5.85 20.82 10.24
C GLU A 215 -7.18 20.08 10.45
N ALA A 216 -7.31 18.86 9.92
CA ALA A 216 -8.52 18.06 10.08
C ALA A 216 -8.70 17.57 11.52
N LEU A 217 -7.62 17.19 12.22
CA LEU A 217 -7.66 16.86 13.65
C LEU A 217 -8.10 18.07 14.49
N ALA A 218 -7.57 19.25 14.19
CA ALA A 218 -7.96 20.49 14.88
C ALA A 218 -9.43 20.87 14.61
N ARG A 219 -9.93 20.66 13.39
CA ARG A 219 -11.36 20.84 13.06
C ARG A 219 -12.25 19.86 13.82
N GLU A 220 -11.88 18.59 13.85
CA GLU A 220 -12.63 17.55 14.55
C GLU A 220 -12.75 17.85 16.05
N HIS A 221 -11.68 18.36 16.67
CA HIS A 221 -11.69 18.77 18.07
C HIS A 221 -12.72 19.86 18.34
N ARG A 222 -12.68 20.96 17.56
CA ARG A 222 -13.62 22.07 17.70
C ARG A 222 -15.07 21.61 17.55
N VAL A 223 -15.36 20.76 16.57
CA VAL A 223 -16.71 20.23 16.36
C VAL A 223 -17.19 19.41 17.56
N ARG A 224 -16.32 18.62 18.20
CA ARG A 224 -16.69 17.85 19.39
C ARG A 224 -16.86 18.73 20.63
N GLU A 225 -16.04 19.76 20.79
CA GLU A 225 -16.20 20.76 21.86
C GLU A 225 -17.55 21.48 21.74
N GLU A 226 -17.91 21.93 20.54
CA GLU A 226 -19.21 22.58 20.26
C GLU A 226 -20.40 21.65 20.53
N GLN A 227 -20.21 20.33 20.40
CA GLN A 227 -21.22 19.30 20.66
C GLN A 227 -21.21 18.80 22.12
N GLY A 228 -20.28 19.27 22.96
CA GLY A 228 -20.13 18.82 24.35
C GLY A 228 -19.69 17.35 24.48
N LEU A 229 -18.95 16.85 23.49
CA LEU A 229 -18.48 15.45 23.42
C LEU A 229 -17.03 15.26 23.88
N VAL A 230 -16.32 16.35 24.18
CA VAL A 230 -14.96 16.39 24.76
C VAL A 230 -14.86 17.53 25.76
#